data_AF-A0A179DF52-F1
#
_entry.id   AF-A0A179DF52-F1
#
_cell.length_a   1.000
_cell.length_b   1.000
_cell.length_c   1.000
_cell.angle_alpha   90.00
_cell.angle_beta   90.00
_cell.angle_gamma   90.00
#
_symmetry.space_group_name_H-M   'P 1'
#
loop_
_entity.id
_entity.type
_entity.pdbx_description
1 polymer ?
#
loop_
_entity_poly.entity_id
_entity_poly.type
_entity_poly.pdbx_seq_one_letter_code
_entity_poly.pdbx_strand_id
1 'polypeptide(L)'
;MKILITSHQSEASGKLAYLLKDFEIVFGDLSIDFPKVDSVSLAHEILKFSLDHSITHIYPTRHEDLAPLRKSKILFDEFDIKIMTSNDDLIFNNPSAKAESYASLSTKILSLDYPNQKIALGDSTGKGNLISIDDNVKDFSNIWIQIKSISFIQMGKLFNNTNFEIIQLYTFNSEIKKSFILINENQEVKFFENFNSNLQAKIISIIFNQNYVGFFVVDYDSENILRIRNAALSC
;
A
#
# COMPACT_ATOMS: atom_id res chain seq x y z
N MET A 1 2.94 -2.04 -26.12
CA MET A 1 2.55 -2.67 -24.85
C MET A 1 1.37 -1.89 -24.30
N LYS A 2 0.29 -2.58 -23.93
CA LYS A 2 -0.93 -1.94 -23.46
C LYS A 2 -1.22 -2.40 -22.03
N ILE A 3 -1.43 -1.44 -21.15
CA ILE A 3 -1.44 -1.64 -19.71
C ILE A 3 -2.82 -1.32 -19.17
N LEU A 4 -3.35 -2.21 -18.35
CA LEU A 4 -4.52 -1.95 -17.52
C LEU A 4 -4.07 -1.49 -16.13
N ILE A 5 -4.56 -0.32 -15.71
CA ILE A 5 -4.58 0.11 -14.31
C ILE A 5 -6.03 -0.03 -13.83
N THR A 6 -6.28 -0.88 -12.83
CA THR A 6 -7.66 -1.32 -12.55
C THR A 6 -8.58 -0.23 -11.99
N SER A 7 -8.03 0.84 -11.42
CA SER A 7 -8.78 2.03 -11.03
C SER A 7 -8.05 3.34 -11.32
N HIS A 8 -8.77 4.42 -11.65
CA HIS A 8 -8.26 5.79 -11.74
C HIS A 8 -8.39 6.60 -10.44
N GLN A 9 -9.12 6.09 -9.43
CA GLN A 9 -9.58 6.90 -8.29
C GLN A 9 -8.54 7.14 -7.19
N SER A 10 -7.34 6.54 -7.29
CA SER A 10 -6.31 6.62 -6.25
C SER A 10 -5.11 7.49 -6.64
N GLU A 11 -4.44 8.09 -5.65
CA GLU A 11 -3.14 8.74 -5.84
C GLU A 11 -2.12 7.77 -6.48
N ALA A 12 -2.18 6.50 -6.07
CA ALA A 12 -1.33 5.45 -6.60
C ALA A 12 -1.49 5.30 -8.12
N SER A 13 -2.72 5.34 -8.62
CA SER A 13 -3.02 5.21 -10.05
C SER A 13 -2.40 6.32 -10.88
N GLY A 14 -2.49 7.57 -10.42
CA GLY A 14 -1.87 8.71 -11.12
C GLY A 14 -0.35 8.63 -11.14
N LYS A 15 0.27 8.25 -10.01
CA LYS A 15 1.72 8.08 -9.91
C LYS A 15 2.24 6.91 -10.75
N LEU A 16 1.49 5.81 -10.81
CA LEU A 16 1.79 4.68 -11.66
C LEU A 16 1.72 5.05 -13.14
N ALA A 17 0.66 5.76 -13.55
CA ALA A 17 0.51 6.22 -14.93
C ALA A 17 1.67 7.14 -15.35
N TYR A 18 2.15 8.00 -14.45
CA TYR A 18 3.34 8.82 -14.71
C TYR A 18 4.60 7.98 -14.95
N LEU A 19 4.83 6.92 -14.16
CA LEU A 19 5.99 6.02 -14.32
C LEU A 19 5.90 5.14 -15.59
N LEU A 20 4.70 5.00 -16.13
CA LEU A 20 4.38 4.18 -17.30
C LEU A 20 3.94 5.02 -18.52
N LYS A 21 4.23 6.34 -18.51
CA LYS A 21 3.77 7.31 -19.51
C LYS A 21 4.12 6.99 -20.97
N ASP A 22 5.12 6.14 -21.18
CA ASP A 22 5.59 5.73 -22.51
C ASP A 22 4.81 4.53 -23.07
N PHE A 23 3.78 4.05 -22.34
CA PHE A 23 2.92 2.94 -22.74
C PHE A 23 1.46 3.39 -22.95
N GLU A 24 0.70 2.59 -23.69
CA GLU A 24 -0.75 2.80 -23.81
C GLU A 24 -1.42 2.35 -22.51
N ILE A 25 -2.05 3.28 -21.80
CA ILE A 25 -2.69 3.03 -20.50
C ILE A 25 -4.21 3.04 -20.66
N VAL A 26 -4.85 2.00 -20.13
CA VAL A 26 -6.30 1.88 -19.97
C VAL A 26 -6.61 1.88 -18.48
N PHE A 27 -7.48 2.79 -18.05
CA PHE A 27 -8.05 2.76 -16.70
C PHE A 27 -9.33 1.94 -16.72
N GLY A 28 -9.35 0.83 -15.99
CA GLY A 28 -10.46 -0.12 -16.03
C GLY A 28 -11.78 0.52 -15.61
N ASP A 29 -11.82 1.15 -14.44
CA ASP A 29 -13.04 1.76 -13.88
C ASP A 29 -13.60 2.99 -14.63
N LEU A 30 -12.95 3.45 -15.70
CA LEU A 30 -13.51 4.42 -16.64
C LEU A 30 -14.29 3.76 -17.79
N SER A 31 -14.13 2.45 -17.97
CA SER A 31 -14.82 1.68 -19.00
C SER A 31 -16.10 1.04 -18.46
N ILE A 32 -17.19 1.15 -19.22
CA ILE A 32 -18.53 0.68 -18.83
C ILE A 32 -18.58 -0.85 -18.69
N ASP A 33 -17.80 -1.56 -19.50
CA ASP A 33 -17.67 -3.01 -19.55
C ASP A 33 -16.68 -3.58 -18.52
N PHE A 34 -16.03 -2.72 -17.72
CA PHE A 34 -15.10 -3.18 -16.69
C PHE A 34 -15.85 -3.72 -15.46
N PRO A 35 -15.43 -4.86 -14.90
CA PRO A 35 -16.15 -5.48 -13.81
C PRO A 35 -16.12 -4.68 -12.51
N LYS A 36 -17.25 -4.77 -11.80
CA LYS A 36 -17.40 -4.22 -10.46
C LYS A 36 -16.65 -5.09 -9.44
N VAL A 37 -16.19 -4.45 -8.37
CA VAL A 37 -15.39 -5.08 -7.31
C VAL A 37 -16.12 -6.20 -6.55
N ASP A 38 -17.45 -6.22 -6.58
CA ASP A 38 -18.30 -7.20 -5.92
C ASP A 38 -18.60 -8.44 -6.79
N SER A 39 -18.04 -8.52 -8.00
CA SER A 39 -18.23 -9.68 -8.87
C SER A 39 -17.61 -10.95 -8.27
N VAL A 40 -18.41 -12.02 -8.22
CA VAL A 40 -17.96 -13.36 -7.81
C VAL A 40 -16.94 -13.96 -8.80
N SER A 41 -16.98 -13.48 -10.05
CA SER A 41 -16.12 -13.91 -11.16
C SER A 41 -15.11 -12.83 -11.58
N LEU A 42 -14.74 -11.93 -10.67
CA LEU A 42 -13.91 -10.75 -10.95
C LEU A 42 -12.69 -11.04 -11.83
N ALA A 43 -11.89 -12.05 -11.50
CA ALA A 43 -10.70 -12.39 -12.28
C ALA A 43 -11.01 -12.82 -13.73
N HIS A 44 -12.09 -13.58 -13.95
CA HIS A 44 -12.50 -14.01 -15.29
C HIS A 44 -13.05 -12.84 -16.12
N GLU A 45 -13.77 -11.92 -15.47
CA GLU A 45 -14.28 -10.73 -16.14
C GLU A 45 -13.15 -9.75 -16.49
N ILE A 46 -12.16 -9.58 -15.60
CA ILE A 46 -10.94 -8.80 -15.90
C ILE A 46 -10.15 -9.46 -17.03
N LEU A 47 -10.04 -10.79 -17.06
CA LEU A 47 -9.39 -11.51 -18.16
C LEU A 47 -10.10 -11.25 -19.49
N LYS A 48 -11.43 -11.43 -19.52
CA LYS A 48 -12.23 -11.15 -20.72
C LYS A 48 -12.02 -9.71 -21.20
N PHE A 49 -12.13 -8.74 -20.30
CA PHE A 49 -11.86 -7.34 -20.60
C PHE A 49 -10.44 -7.16 -21.17
N SER A 50 -9.45 -7.82 -20.58
CA SER A 50 -8.07 -7.72 -21.02
C SER A 50 -7.87 -8.26 -22.44
N LEU A 51 -8.54 -9.36 -22.79
CA LEU A 51 -8.54 -9.92 -24.14
C LEU A 51 -9.23 -8.99 -25.15
N ASP A 52 -10.44 -8.53 -24.81
CA ASP A 52 -11.25 -7.64 -25.67
C ASP A 52 -10.51 -6.32 -25.98
N HIS A 53 -9.70 -5.83 -25.03
CA HIS A 53 -8.93 -4.59 -25.16
C HIS A 53 -7.46 -4.78 -25.53
N SER A 54 -7.00 -6.01 -25.78
CA SER A 54 -5.60 -6.35 -26.10
C SER A 54 -4.59 -5.86 -25.04
N ILE A 55 -4.97 -5.96 -23.76
CA ILE A 55 -4.10 -5.67 -22.61
C ILE A 55 -3.05 -6.76 -22.48
N THR A 56 -1.80 -6.37 -22.26
CA THR A 56 -0.70 -7.32 -22.00
C THR A 56 -0.18 -7.27 -20.55
N HIS A 57 -0.47 -6.20 -19.81
CA HIS A 57 -0.05 -6.03 -18.42
C HIS A 57 -1.17 -5.47 -17.56
N ILE A 58 -1.34 -6.01 -16.35
CA ILE A 58 -2.37 -5.59 -15.40
C ILE A 58 -1.70 -5.16 -14.10
N TYR A 59 -1.90 -3.90 -13.72
CA TYR A 59 -1.51 -3.37 -12.42
C TYR A 59 -2.76 -3.18 -11.56
N PRO A 60 -3.00 -4.07 -10.58
CA PRO A 60 -4.09 -3.86 -9.63
C PRO A 60 -3.81 -2.64 -8.76
N THR A 61 -4.73 -1.68 -8.76
CA THR A 61 -4.69 -0.51 -7.88
C THR A 61 -5.87 -0.46 -6.90
N ARG A 62 -6.81 -1.42 -6.98
CA ARG A 62 -7.85 -1.66 -5.98
C ARG A 62 -7.45 -2.83 -5.09
N HIS A 63 -7.69 -2.73 -3.79
CA HIS A 63 -7.35 -3.78 -2.83
C HIS A 63 -8.08 -5.09 -3.15
N GLU A 64 -9.34 -4.99 -3.56
CA GLU A 64 -10.24 -6.09 -3.88
C GLU A 64 -9.74 -6.93 -5.07
N ASP A 65 -8.95 -6.34 -5.97
CA ASP A 65 -8.42 -7.02 -7.15
C ASP A 65 -7.24 -7.94 -6.81
N LEU A 66 -6.51 -7.66 -5.73
CA LEU A 66 -5.23 -8.31 -5.45
C LEU A 66 -5.38 -9.83 -5.29
N ALA A 67 -6.27 -10.27 -4.40
CA ALA A 67 -6.43 -11.69 -4.10
C ALA A 67 -6.98 -12.51 -5.28
N PRO A 68 -8.05 -12.09 -5.99
CA PRO A 68 -8.55 -12.80 -7.17
C PRO A 68 -7.51 -12.88 -8.30
N LEU A 69 -6.79 -11.79 -8.58
CA LEU A 69 -5.79 -11.76 -9.64
C LEU A 69 -4.57 -12.61 -9.29
N ARG A 70 -4.05 -12.55 -8.06
CA ARG A 70 -2.96 -13.44 -7.61
C ARG A 70 -3.31 -14.91 -7.77
N LYS A 71 -4.50 -15.32 -7.31
CA LYS A 71 -4.97 -16.70 -7.41
C LYS A 71 -5.11 -17.18 -8.86
N SER A 72 -5.40 -16.26 -9.77
CA SER A 72 -5.64 -16.57 -11.18
C SER A 72 -4.44 -16.28 -12.07
N LYS A 73 -3.26 -15.99 -11.52
CA LYS A 73 -2.08 -15.56 -12.30
C LYS A 73 -1.72 -16.54 -13.43
N ILE A 74 -1.79 -17.85 -13.15
CA ILE A 74 -1.55 -18.91 -14.13
C ILE A 74 -2.51 -18.80 -15.33
N LEU A 75 -3.79 -18.54 -15.07
CA LEU A 75 -4.80 -18.39 -16.12
C LEU A 75 -4.48 -17.19 -17.03
N PHE A 76 -4.03 -16.07 -16.49
CA PHE A 76 -3.65 -14.90 -17.30
C PHE A 76 -2.36 -15.15 -18.10
N ASP A 77 -1.41 -15.89 -17.52
CA ASP A 77 -0.17 -16.27 -18.18
C ASP A 77 -0.42 -17.15 -19.43
N GLU A 78 -1.49 -17.97 -19.46
CA GLU A 78 -1.90 -18.75 -20.65
C GLU A 78 -2.27 -17.88 -21.87
N PHE A 79 -2.60 -16.61 -21.65
CA PHE A 79 -2.95 -15.65 -22.70
C PHE A 79 -1.89 -14.56 -22.89
N ASP A 80 -0.66 -14.78 -22.38
CA ASP A 80 0.43 -13.81 -22.41
C ASP A 80 0.10 -12.46 -21.70
N ILE A 81 -0.77 -12.50 -20.69
CA ILE A 81 -1.15 -11.32 -19.91
C ILE A 81 -0.46 -11.37 -18.54
N LYS A 82 0.37 -10.37 -18.26
CA LYS A 82 1.17 -10.32 -17.03
C LYS A 82 0.45 -9.56 -15.92
N ILE A 83 0.21 -10.25 -14.81
CA ILE A 83 -0.30 -9.61 -13.59
C ILE A 83 0.88 -9.08 -12.77
N MET A 84 0.97 -7.75 -12.70
CA MET A 84 2.06 -7.00 -12.09
C MET A 84 1.80 -6.77 -10.59
N THR A 85 1.88 -7.86 -9.83
CA THR A 85 1.74 -7.86 -8.37
C THR A 85 2.58 -8.97 -7.74
N SER A 86 3.10 -8.72 -6.54
CA SER A 86 3.74 -9.71 -5.68
C SER A 86 2.68 -10.59 -5.02
N ASN A 87 3.07 -11.78 -4.55
CA ASN A 87 2.19 -12.62 -3.73
C ASN A 87 1.91 -11.98 -2.35
N ASP A 88 2.89 -11.24 -1.83
CA ASP A 88 2.81 -10.58 -0.53
C ASP A 88 2.26 -9.15 -0.66
N ASP A 89 1.34 -8.81 0.24
CA ASP A 89 0.79 -7.47 0.40
C ASP A 89 1.76 -6.52 1.10
N LEU A 90 2.52 -7.04 2.06
CA LEU A 90 3.45 -6.30 2.89
C LEU A 90 4.84 -6.93 2.73
N ILE A 91 5.64 -6.37 1.82
CA ILE A 91 6.94 -6.94 1.43
C ILE A 91 8.04 -6.62 2.43
N PHE A 92 7.87 -5.56 3.22
CA PHE A 92 8.76 -5.20 4.32
C PHE A 92 7.97 -4.54 5.43
N ASN A 93 8.32 -4.88 6.67
CA ASN A 93 7.65 -4.34 7.84
C ASN A 93 8.58 -4.37 9.06
N ASN A 94 8.82 -3.20 9.65
CA ASN A 94 9.71 -3.06 10.80
C ASN A 94 9.03 -2.31 11.95
N PRO A 95 8.00 -2.90 12.60
CA PRO A 95 7.33 -2.26 13.71
C PRO A 95 8.15 -2.40 14.98
N SER A 96 8.25 -1.33 15.76
CA SER A 96 8.89 -1.32 17.08
C SER A 96 8.11 -2.16 18.10
N ALA A 97 6.79 -2.27 17.95
CA ALA A 97 5.95 -3.14 18.76
C ALA A 97 4.63 -3.50 18.04
N LYS A 98 3.89 -4.51 18.55
CA LYS A 98 2.58 -4.93 18.05
C LYS A 98 1.57 -4.99 19.19
N ALA A 99 0.41 -4.37 19.10
CA ALA A 99 -0.65 -4.45 20.10
C ALA A 99 -1.79 -5.35 19.59
N GLU A 100 -2.27 -6.26 20.44
CA GLU A 100 -3.33 -7.23 20.13
C GLU A 100 -4.62 -6.94 20.90
N SER A 101 -4.58 -5.94 21.78
CA SER A 101 -5.72 -5.45 22.56
C SER A 101 -5.49 -3.99 22.94
N TYR A 102 -6.57 -3.28 23.29
CA TYR A 102 -6.47 -1.90 23.76
C TYR A 102 -5.59 -1.76 25.01
N ALA A 103 -5.68 -2.70 25.96
CA ALA A 103 -4.82 -2.73 27.13
C ALA A 103 -3.34 -2.83 26.73
N SER A 104 -3.01 -3.75 25.81
CA SER A 104 -1.64 -3.90 25.32
C SER A 104 -1.15 -2.69 24.50
N LEU A 105 -2.05 -2.00 23.81
CA LEU A 105 -1.73 -0.81 23.02
C LEU A 105 -1.19 0.31 23.91
N SER A 106 -1.94 0.66 24.95
CA SER A 106 -1.54 1.70 25.90
C SER A 106 -0.21 1.38 26.57
N THR A 107 -0.03 0.14 27.03
CA THR A 107 1.24 -0.30 27.64
C THR A 107 2.41 -0.21 26.66
N LYS A 108 2.22 -0.64 25.41
CA LYS A 108 3.29 -0.64 24.40
C LYS A 108 3.67 0.77 23.96
N ILE A 109 2.70 1.67 23.81
CA ILE A 109 2.95 3.09 23.52
C ILE A 109 3.81 3.73 24.61
N LEU A 110 3.47 3.52 25.88
CA LEU A 110 4.26 4.04 27.00
C LEU A 110 5.66 3.41 27.05
N SER A 111 5.79 2.11 26.75
CA SER A 111 7.09 1.43 26.71
C SER A 111 8.02 1.92 25.59
N LEU A 112 7.45 2.53 24.55
CA LEU A 112 8.18 3.16 23.46
C LEU A 112 8.51 4.63 23.76
N ASP A 113 8.40 5.06 25.03
CA ASP A 113 8.75 6.40 25.53
C ASP A 113 7.87 7.55 24.99
N TYR A 114 6.58 7.27 24.74
CA TYR A 114 5.61 8.35 24.51
C TYR A 114 5.41 9.19 25.78
N PRO A 115 5.35 10.54 25.73
CA PRO A 115 5.32 11.39 24.52
C PRO A 115 6.67 11.92 24.03
N ASN A 116 7.79 11.49 24.63
CA ASN A 116 9.13 11.97 24.23
C ASN A 116 9.54 11.43 22.85
N GLN A 117 9.09 10.22 22.52
CA GLN A 117 9.29 9.57 21.23
C GLN A 117 8.01 9.66 20.39
N LYS A 118 8.14 10.04 19.11
CA LYS A 118 7.00 10.01 18.18
C LYS A 118 6.69 8.58 17.77
N ILE A 119 5.40 8.26 17.75
CA ILE A 119 4.87 6.93 17.45
C ILE A 119 3.79 7.04 16.39
N ALA A 120 3.82 6.15 15.41
CA ALA A 120 2.75 5.97 14.46
C ALA A 120 2.11 4.59 14.58
N LEU A 121 0.81 4.54 14.31
CA LEU A 121 -0.02 3.36 14.28
C LEU A 121 -0.16 2.90 12.83
N GLY A 122 -0.09 1.59 12.60
CA GLY A 122 -0.41 0.98 11.31
C GLY A 122 -1.20 -0.30 11.50
N ASP A 123 -2.06 -0.61 10.54
CA ASP A 123 -2.72 -1.90 10.46
C ASP A 123 -1.69 -3.04 10.23
N SER A 124 -1.96 -4.20 10.82
CA SER A 124 -1.06 -5.34 10.77
C SER A 124 -0.91 -5.98 9.39
N THR A 125 -1.92 -5.83 8.53
CA THR A 125 -1.88 -6.32 7.14
C THR A 125 -1.30 -5.28 6.18
N GLY A 126 -0.89 -4.11 6.69
CA GLY A 126 -0.37 -3.01 5.88
C GLY A 126 -1.47 -2.19 5.20
N LYS A 127 -2.75 -2.37 5.55
CA LYS A 127 -3.82 -1.57 4.98
C LYS A 127 -3.76 -0.12 5.45
N GLY A 128 -4.14 0.82 4.57
CA GLY A 128 -4.23 2.23 4.89
C GLY A 128 -2.89 2.90 5.16
N ASN A 129 -2.93 4.16 5.60
CA ASN A 129 -1.73 4.96 5.91
C ASN A 129 -1.29 4.77 7.37
N LEU A 130 -0.04 5.14 7.67
CA LEU A 130 0.40 5.27 9.06
C LEU A 130 -0.21 6.53 9.69
N ILE A 131 -0.68 6.40 10.93
CA ILE A 131 -1.33 7.48 11.69
C ILE A 131 -0.43 7.87 12.86
N SER A 132 0.08 9.10 12.88
CA SER A 132 0.93 9.58 13.97
C SER A 132 0.14 9.91 15.23
N ILE A 133 0.67 9.61 16.42
CA ILE A 133 0.09 10.07 17.68
C ILE A 133 0.63 11.48 17.99
N ASP A 134 -0.26 12.48 18.05
CA ASP A 134 0.08 13.88 18.32
C ASP A 134 -0.99 14.54 19.20
N ASP A 135 -0.64 14.81 20.46
CA ASP A 135 -1.53 15.44 21.45
C ASP A 135 -1.78 16.93 21.19
N ASN A 136 -1.06 17.55 20.24
CA ASN A 136 -1.36 18.91 19.79
C ASN A 136 -2.60 18.98 18.89
N VAL A 137 -3.11 17.85 18.42
CA VAL A 137 -4.36 17.76 17.65
C VAL A 137 -5.55 18.01 18.58
N LYS A 138 -6.07 19.23 18.56
CA LYS A 138 -7.13 19.70 19.47
C LYS A 138 -8.54 19.62 18.89
N ASP A 139 -8.69 19.66 17.56
CA ASP A 139 -10.00 19.66 16.90
C ASP A 139 -10.44 18.28 16.40
N PHE A 140 -11.75 18.03 16.50
CA PHE A 140 -12.45 16.85 15.97
C PHE A 140 -12.93 17.06 14.51
N SER A 141 -12.23 17.87 13.71
CA SER A 141 -12.63 18.14 12.33
C SER A 141 -12.15 17.05 11.36
N ASN A 142 -13.12 16.24 10.89
CA ASN A 142 -13.05 15.24 9.81
C ASN A 142 -12.02 14.10 9.95
N ILE A 143 -12.29 13.20 10.90
CA ILE A 143 -11.70 11.86 11.05
C ILE A 143 -11.73 11.03 9.74
N TRP A 144 -12.62 11.33 8.80
CA TRP A 144 -12.86 10.46 7.64
C TRP A 144 -12.20 10.90 6.33
N ILE A 145 -11.46 12.01 6.34
CA ILE A 145 -10.79 12.51 5.14
C ILE A 145 -9.30 12.65 5.47
N GLN A 146 -8.58 11.52 5.41
CA GLN A 146 -7.10 11.51 5.41
C GLN A 146 -6.42 11.83 6.76
N ILE A 147 -6.78 11.12 7.84
CA ILE A 147 -6.08 11.31 9.12
C ILE A 147 -4.59 11.00 8.98
N LYS A 148 -3.76 12.02 9.11
CA LYS A 148 -2.30 11.89 9.26
C LYS A 148 -1.90 11.72 10.73
N SER A 149 -2.68 12.29 11.64
CA SER A 149 -2.42 12.23 13.08
C SER A 149 -3.69 12.23 13.93
N ILE A 150 -3.62 11.59 15.10
CA ILE A 150 -4.65 11.58 16.15
C ILE A 150 -4.01 11.86 17.51
N SER A 151 -4.74 12.49 18.43
CA SER A 151 -4.29 12.55 19.83
C SER A 151 -4.43 11.20 20.52
N PHE A 152 -3.69 10.99 21.61
CA PHE A 152 -3.80 9.77 22.42
C PHE A 152 -5.22 9.54 22.94
N ILE A 153 -5.94 10.63 23.27
CA ILE A 153 -7.33 10.59 23.71
C ILE A 153 -8.26 10.13 22.58
N GLN A 154 -8.07 10.64 21.35
CA GLN A 154 -8.86 10.23 20.18
C GLN A 154 -8.61 8.77 19.81
N MET A 155 -7.35 8.34 19.82
CA MET A 155 -6.95 6.94 19.66
C MET A 155 -7.69 6.04 20.66
N GLY A 156 -7.75 6.45 21.94
CA GLY A 156 -8.49 5.73 22.97
C GLY A 156 -9.95 5.49 22.62
N LYS A 157 -10.62 6.46 21.98
CA LYS A 157 -12.02 6.31 21.54
C LYS A 157 -12.16 5.42 20.30
N LEU A 158 -11.23 5.49 19.37
CA LEU A 158 -11.29 4.73 18.11
C LEU A 158 -11.02 3.24 18.30
N PHE A 159 -10.10 2.90 19.21
CA PHE A 159 -9.63 1.52 19.37
C PHE A 159 -10.20 0.80 20.60
N ASN A 160 -11.00 1.46 21.43
CA ASN A 160 -11.73 0.82 22.52
C ASN A 160 -13.01 0.14 22.00
N ASN A 161 -12.84 -0.85 21.13
CA ASN A 161 -13.92 -1.63 20.52
C ASN A 161 -13.72 -3.13 20.81
N THR A 162 -14.82 -3.90 20.76
CA THR A 162 -14.81 -5.35 21.00
C THR A 162 -14.05 -6.14 19.94
N ASN A 163 -13.96 -5.61 18.71
CA ASN A 163 -13.21 -6.19 17.60
C ASN A 163 -11.88 -5.44 17.43
N PHE A 164 -10.94 -5.65 18.35
CA PHE A 164 -9.63 -5.02 18.29
C PHE A 164 -8.77 -5.70 17.21
N GLU A 165 -8.46 -4.96 16.14
CA GLU A 165 -7.51 -5.41 15.12
C GLU A 165 -6.07 -5.27 15.62
N ILE A 166 -5.15 -6.13 15.17
CA ILE A 166 -3.75 -6.04 15.59
C ILE A 166 -3.15 -4.74 15.03
N ILE A 167 -2.62 -3.90 15.91
CA ILE A 167 -2.01 -2.62 15.56
C ILE A 167 -0.50 -2.73 15.65
N GLN A 168 0.19 -2.26 14.64
CA GLN A 168 1.64 -2.11 14.63
C GLN A 168 2.05 -0.70 15.04
N LEU A 169 3.06 -0.62 15.89
CA LEU A 169 3.60 0.63 16.41
C LEU A 169 4.97 0.88 15.81
N TYR A 170 5.17 2.07 15.26
CA TYR A 170 6.40 2.48 14.59
C TYR A 170 6.95 3.72 15.28
N THR A 171 8.19 3.65 15.74
CA THR A 171 8.92 4.83 16.25
C THR A 171 9.57 5.59 15.09
N PHE A 172 9.48 6.91 15.10
CA PHE A 172 10.09 7.77 14.10
C PHE A 172 10.58 9.09 14.71
N ASN A 173 11.54 9.73 14.06
CA ASN A 173 12.25 10.92 14.53
C ASN A 173 11.81 12.20 13.81
N SER A 174 11.57 12.15 12.50
CA SER A 174 11.20 13.34 11.71
C SER A 174 9.73 13.33 11.28
N GLU A 175 9.47 13.30 9.97
CA GLU A 175 8.15 13.22 9.36
C GLU A 175 8.05 11.91 8.58
N ILE A 176 6.92 11.21 8.72
CA ILE A 176 6.63 10.03 7.89
C ILE A 176 6.28 10.51 6.49
N LYS A 177 7.13 10.15 5.53
CA LYS A 177 6.94 10.38 4.12
C LYS A 177 6.46 9.10 3.45
N LYS A 178 5.68 9.31 2.40
CA LYS A 178 5.15 8.24 1.55
C LYS A 178 5.65 8.47 0.15
N SER A 179 6.26 7.46 -0.44
CA SER A 179 6.68 7.50 -1.83
C SER A 179 6.40 6.17 -2.51
N PHE A 180 6.50 6.17 -3.84
CA PHE A 180 6.05 5.07 -4.68
C PHE A 180 7.20 4.51 -5.50
N ILE A 181 7.22 3.19 -5.64
CA ILE A 181 8.20 2.47 -6.42
C ILE A 181 7.51 1.47 -7.33
N LEU A 182 8.04 1.31 -8.54
CA LEU A 182 7.62 0.32 -9.51
C LEU A 182 8.77 -0.67 -9.70
N ILE A 183 8.49 -1.96 -9.55
CA ILE A 183 9.43 -3.04 -9.81
C ILE A 183 8.94 -3.78 -11.04
N ASN A 184 9.70 -3.75 -12.13
CA ASN A 184 9.34 -4.43 -13.37
C ASN A 184 9.80 -5.90 -13.38
N GLU A 185 9.46 -6.63 -14.45
CA GLU A 185 9.83 -8.05 -14.61
C GLU A 185 11.35 -8.27 -14.66
N ASN A 186 12.09 -7.26 -15.12
CA ASN A 186 13.56 -7.27 -15.16
C ASN A 186 14.20 -6.93 -13.81
N GLN A 187 13.41 -6.84 -12.73
CA GLN A 187 13.85 -6.44 -11.39
C GLN A 187 14.45 -5.02 -11.32
N GLU A 188 14.18 -4.18 -12.33
CA GLU A 188 14.56 -2.78 -12.29
C GLU A 188 13.57 -2.01 -11.42
N VAL A 189 14.10 -1.23 -10.49
CA VAL A 189 13.32 -0.39 -9.58
C VAL A 189 13.26 1.03 -10.14
N LYS A 190 12.06 1.48 -10.49
CA LYS A 190 11.77 2.88 -10.84
C LYS A 190 11.18 3.58 -9.62
N PHE A 191 11.78 4.70 -9.24
CA PHE A 191 11.32 5.52 -8.13
C PHE A 191 10.47 6.69 -8.65
N PHE A 192 9.32 6.95 -8.02
CA PHE A 192 8.50 8.10 -8.36
C PHE A 192 9.13 9.43 -7.92
N GLU A 193 9.71 9.45 -6.71
CA GLU A 193 10.44 10.60 -6.18
C GLU A 193 11.93 10.28 -6.06
N ASN A 194 12.76 11.33 -6.08
CA ASN A 194 14.19 11.21 -5.82
C ASN A 194 14.44 10.91 -4.33
N PHE A 195 14.59 9.64 -4.01
CA PHE A 195 15.18 9.20 -2.75
C PHE A 195 16.68 9.55 -2.72
N ASN A 196 17.25 9.75 -1.52
CA ASN A 196 18.70 9.82 -1.38
C ASN A 196 19.32 8.44 -1.72
N SER A 197 20.60 8.43 -2.11
CA SER A 197 21.28 7.21 -2.58
C SER A 197 21.31 6.09 -1.54
N ASN A 198 21.44 6.43 -0.26
CA ASN A 198 21.44 5.47 0.84
C ASN A 198 20.08 4.75 0.98
N LEU A 199 18.98 5.51 0.95
CA LEU A 199 17.63 4.96 1.05
C LEU A 199 17.27 4.14 -0.19
N GLN A 200 17.68 4.55 -1.39
CA GLN A 200 17.55 3.73 -2.60
C GLN A 200 18.27 2.39 -2.44
N ALA A 201 19.52 2.40 -1.95
CA ALA A 201 20.29 1.18 -1.73
C ALA A 201 19.62 0.24 -0.72
N LYS A 202 19.05 0.78 0.37
CA LYS A 202 18.27 0.00 1.35
C LYS A 202 16.98 -0.58 0.76
N ILE A 203 16.24 0.20 -0.01
CA ILE A 203 15.01 -0.28 -0.68
C ILE A 203 15.37 -1.41 -1.65
N ILE A 204 16.40 -1.22 -2.47
CA ILE A 204 16.87 -2.22 -3.42
C ILE A 204 17.30 -3.49 -2.67
N SER A 205 18.10 -3.38 -1.60
CA SER A 205 18.58 -4.56 -0.87
C SER A 205 17.46 -5.37 -0.21
N ILE A 206 16.40 -4.72 0.25
CA ILE A 206 15.19 -5.38 0.78
C ILE A 206 14.47 -6.17 -0.34
N ILE A 207 14.42 -5.61 -1.54
CA ILE A 207 13.71 -6.19 -2.68
C ILE A 207 14.52 -7.30 -3.37
N PHE A 208 15.85 -7.18 -3.40
CA PHE A 208 16.75 -7.89 -4.32
C PHE A 208 16.83 -9.43 -4.16
N ASN A 209 16.07 -10.05 -3.27
CA ASN A 209 16.13 -11.51 -3.05
C ASN A 209 14.76 -12.21 -3.17
N GLN A 210 13.71 -11.46 -3.53
CA GLN A 210 12.33 -11.94 -3.38
C GLN A 210 11.53 -11.96 -4.71
N ASN A 211 12.18 -11.61 -5.84
CA ASN A 211 11.56 -11.56 -7.17
C ASN A 211 10.22 -10.80 -7.19
N TYR A 212 10.12 -9.72 -6.41
CA TYR A 212 8.91 -8.91 -6.37
C TYR A 212 8.71 -8.21 -7.71
N VAL A 213 7.45 -8.10 -8.13
CA VAL A 213 7.02 -7.32 -9.30
C VAL A 213 5.76 -6.56 -8.95
N GLY A 214 5.57 -5.39 -9.54
CA GLY A 214 4.37 -4.57 -9.33
C GLY A 214 4.67 -3.21 -8.73
N PHE A 215 3.63 -2.59 -8.18
CA PHE A 215 3.67 -1.21 -7.72
C PHE A 215 3.48 -1.13 -6.21
N PHE A 216 4.40 -0.45 -5.53
CA PHE A 216 4.52 -0.45 -4.08
C PHE A 216 4.60 0.95 -3.51
N VAL A 217 4.22 1.07 -2.24
CA VAL A 217 4.36 2.24 -1.41
C VAL A 217 5.39 1.98 -0.34
N VAL A 218 6.30 2.94 -0.18
CA VAL A 218 7.33 2.98 0.85
C VAL A 218 6.93 4.06 1.86
N ASP A 219 6.64 3.65 3.09
CA ASP A 219 6.47 4.55 4.23
C ASP A 219 7.82 4.63 4.96
N TYR A 220 8.38 5.83 5.11
CA TYR A 220 9.73 6.03 5.65
C TYR A 220 9.86 7.32 6.45
N ASP A 221 10.86 7.37 7.33
CA ASP A 221 11.25 8.55 8.09
C ASP A 221 12.75 8.80 7.91
N SER A 222 13.10 9.91 7.26
CA SER A 222 14.48 10.23 6.87
C SER A 222 15.17 9.09 6.10
N GLU A 223 15.94 8.23 6.77
CA GLU A 223 16.62 7.06 6.18
C GLU A 223 16.12 5.71 6.71
N ASN A 224 15.12 5.73 7.60
CA ASN A 224 14.53 4.53 8.18
C ASN A 224 13.28 4.14 7.39
N ILE A 225 13.29 2.93 6.82
CA ILE A 225 12.12 2.37 6.14
C ILE A 225 11.23 1.78 7.24
N LEU A 226 9.98 2.22 7.31
CA LEU A 226 9.02 1.72 8.29
C LEU A 226 8.31 0.47 7.76
N ARG A 227 7.80 0.58 6.52
CA ARG A 227 7.20 -0.55 5.80
C ARG A 227 7.19 -0.31 4.29
N ILE A 228 7.15 -1.40 3.54
CA ILE A 228 6.91 -1.39 2.09
C ILE A 228 5.78 -2.36 1.79
N ARG A 229 4.80 -1.89 1.03
CA ARG A 229 3.52 -2.58 0.82
C ARG A 229 2.97 -2.35 -0.58
N ASN A 230 2.08 -3.22 -1.04
CA ASN A 230 1.42 -3.05 -2.33
C ASN A 230 0.64 -1.73 -2.34
N ALA A 231 0.78 -0.96 -3.42
CA ALA A 231 0.18 0.36 -3.52
C ALA A 231 -1.35 0.34 -3.46
N ALA A 232 -1.98 -0.75 -3.90
CA ALA A 232 -3.43 -0.95 -3.83
C ALA A 232 -3.97 -1.01 -2.38
N LEU A 233 -3.11 -1.23 -1.38
CA LEU A 233 -3.48 -1.16 0.04
C LEU A 233 -3.57 0.27 0.58
N SER A 234 -3.20 1.27 -0.23
CA SER A 234 -3.25 2.69 0.16
C SER A 234 -4.60 3.35 -0.11
N CYS A 235 -5.48 2.61 -0.79
CA CYS A 235 -6.83 3.00 -1.16
C CYS A 235 -7.83 2.66 -0.06
#